data_AF-A0ABD5PH85-F1
#
_entry.id   AF-A0ABD5PH85-F1
#
_cell.length_a   1.000
_cell.length_b   1.000
_cell.length_c   1.000
_cell.angle_alpha   90.00
_cell.angle_beta   90.00
_cell.angle_gamma   90.00
#
_symmetry.space_group_name_H-M   'P 1'
#
loop_
_entity.id
_entity.type
_entity.pdbx_description
1 polymer ?
#
loop_
_entity_poly.entity_id
_entity_poly.type
_entity_poly.pdbx_seq_one_letter_code
_entity_poly.pdbx_strand_id
1 'polypeptide(L)'
;MTEFDTVYGVDFAVAKTDADRKVWVAEGRVEDGELRITRLQCARDFFGSGPDADDGPRGRDETLEALWRGIAGVDGDGRQADPDIADDAAWGLDFPFAVPGSIIENHDEWDAFVAEFPASVGLGDDDASPDGLRDRATAAGETARAVDAGGAKPAAGWLMKYLTYHGIERVLKPLVADGSATVVPMQSVGEHGDAGPVVMEVYPGGTLGELSCEFDGAVNRNYKGTTDADLRNRRNNLDALAEAGVEFGDDGDDCSLHERAAHDDDALDAVVAAFATWRNTRSDADFDAPADYDPNGEHAIEGYIYS
;
A
#
# COMPACT_ATOMS: atom_id res chain seq x y z
N MET A 1 20.28 0.59 10.67
CA MET A 1 18.94 0.56 11.26
C MET A 1 18.27 1.83 10.83
N THR A 2 17.55 1.72 9.72
CA THR A 2 16.64 2.76 9.27
C THR A 2 15.41 2.63 10.18
N GLU A 3 15.40 3.38 11.29
CA GLU A 3 14.21 3.51 12.12
C GLU A 3 13.40 4.69 11.59
N PHE A 4 12.16 4.42 11.20
CA PHE A 4 11.24 5.45 10.77
C PHE A 4 10.43 5.97 11.96
N ASP A 5 10.54 7.26 12.24
CA ASP A 5 9.68 7.91 13.24
C ASP A 5 8.23 8.03 12.77
N THR A 6 8.00 7.87 11.45
CA THR A 6 6.69 8.02 10.80
C THR A 6 6.46 6.91 9.79
N VAL A 7 5.26 6.34 9.84
CA VAL A 7 4.77 5.38 8.85
C VAL A 7 3.43 5.81 8.31
N TYR A 8 3.15 5.39 7.09
CA TYR A 8 1.89 5.60 6.41
C TYR A 8 1.31 4.28 5.94
N GLY A 9 0.01 4.09 6.14
CA GLY A 9 -0.75 2.97 5.59
C GLY A 9 -1.80 3.46 4.62
N VAL A 10 -1.89 2.82 3.45
CA VAL A 10 -2.80 3.23 2.38
C VAL A 10 -3.72 2.08 1.99
N ASP A 11 -5.02 2.24 2.22
CA ASP A 11 -6.05 1.44 1.54
C ASP A 11 -6.23 2.00 0.12
N PHE A 12 -5.96 1.17 -0.88
CA PHE A 12 -5.85 1.62 -2.26
C PHE A 12 -7.14 1.38 -3.04
N ALA A 13 -7.60 2.42 -3.72
CA ALA A 13 -8.77 2.37 -4.58
C ALA A 13 -8.54 3.12 -5.89
N VAL A 14 -9.15 2.62 -6.96
CA VAL A 14 -8.95 3.13 -8.33
C VAL A 14 -10.27 3.45 -9.03
N ALA A 15 -11.31 3.70 -8.24
CA ALA A 15 -12.62 4.04 -8.75
C ALA A 15 -12.57 5.39 -9.49
N LYS A 16 -12.98 5.41 -10.76
CA LYS A 16 -12.72 6.53 -11.67
C LYS A 16 -13.15 7.89 -11.12
N THR A 17 -14.29 7.96 -10.43
CA THR A 17 -14.94 9.21 -10.03
C THR A 17 -14.83 9.55 -8.55
N ASP A 18 -14.48 8.58 -7.71
CA ASP A 18 -14.55 8.69 -6.25
C ASP A 18 -13.37 8.03 -5.53
N ALA A 19 -12.27 7.73 -6.24
CA ALA A 19 -11.02 7.29 -5.63
C ALA A 19 -10.55 8.24 -4.53
N ASP A 20 -10.72 9.55 -4.70
CA ASP A 20 -10.33 10.57 -3.72
C ASP A 20 -11.04 10.39 -2.35
N ARG A 21 -12.19 9.73 -2.32
CA ARG A 21 -12.94 9.42 -1.08
C ARG A 21 -12.79 7.97 -0.62
N LYS A 22 -12.17 7.13 -1.43
CA LYS A 22 -12.04 5.68 -1.21
C LYS A 22 -10.61 5.24 -0.95
N VAL A 23 -9.64 6.00 -1.44
CA VAL A 23 -8.26 5.87 -0.96
C VAL A 23 -8.24 6.48 0.43
N TRP A 24 -7.84 5.69 1.41
CA TRP A 24 -7.66 6.15 2.78
C TRP A 24 -6.18 6.10 3.15
N VAL A 25 -5.75 7.09 3.93
CA VAL A 25 -4.38 7.20 4.42
C VAL A 25 -4.42 7.32 5.94
N ALA A 26 -3.70 6.42 6.60
CA ALA A 26 -3.40 6.48 8.01
C ALA A 26 -1.95 6.97 8.19
N GLU A 27 -1.75 8.04 8.94
CA GLU A 27 -0.43 8.45 9.44
C GLU A 27 -0.25 7.91 10.85
N GLY A 28 0.90 7.29 11.09
CA GLY A 28 1.30 6.85 12.42
C GLY A 28 2.68 7.37 12.80
N ARG A 29 2.85 7.72 14.07
CA ARG A 29 4.13 8.06 14.68
C ARG A 29 4.63 6.89 15.53
N VAL A 30 5.91 6.59 15.43
CA VAL A 30 6.54 5.53 16.21
C VAL A 30 7.11 6.14 17.49
N GLU A 31 6.48 5.85 18.63
CA GLU A 31 6.84 6.40 19.93
C GLU A 31 7.07 5.24 20.91
N ASP A 32 8.23 5.20 21.57
CA ASP A 32 8.57 4.17 22.58
C ASP A 32 8.37 2.70 22.13
N GLY A 33 8.46 2.45 20.81
CA GLY A 33 8.28 1.13 20.23
C GLY A 33 6.82 0.69 20.10
N GLU A 34 5.89 1.65 20.08
CA GLU A 34 4.46 1.53 19.79
C GLU A 34 4.10 2.39 18.56
N LEU A 35 3.00 2.07 17.88
CA LEU A 35 2.50 2.82 16.74
C LEU A 35 1.31 3.69 17.17
N ARG A 36 1.47 5.01 17.16
CA ARG A 36 0.39 5.95 17.42
C ARG A 36 -0.20 6.49 16.13
N ILE A 37 -1.44 6.13 15.78
CA ILE A 37 -2.17 6.74 14.66
C ILE A 37 -2.53 8.18 15.03
N THR A 38 -2.04 9.14 14.24
CA THR A 38 -2.22 10.58 14.46
C THR A 38 -3.15 11.23 13.45
N ARG A 39 -3.31 10.63 12.27
CA ARG A 39 -4.22 11.12 11.22
C ARG A 39 -4.83 9.95 10.47
N LEU A 40 -6.13 10.02 10.18
CA LEU A 40 -6.84 9.01 9.39
C LEU A 40 -7.90 9.69 8.53
N GLN A 41 -7.61 9.82 7.24
CA GLN A 41 -8.44 10.60 6.32
C GLN A 41 -8.47 9.95 4.92
N CYS A 42 -9.54 10.23 4.18
CA CYS A 42 -9.55 9.92 2.76
C CYS A 42 -8.56 10.83 2.01
N ALA A 43 -8.05 10.39 0.87
CA ALA A 43 -7.02 11.08 0.10
C ALA A 43 -7.39 12.53 -0.26
N ARG A 44 -8.68 12.81 -0.50
CA ARG A 44 -9.18 14.16 -0.72
C ARG A 44 -8.79 15.11 0.41
N ASP A 45 -9.07 14.71 1.64
CA ASP A 45 -8.86 15.55 2.81
C ASP A 45 -7.40 15.49 3.26
N PHE A 46 -6.78 14.31 3.12
CA PHE A 46 -5.37 14.08 3.46
C PHE A 46 -4.45 15.00 2.63
N PHE A 47 -4.57 14.98 1.29
CA PHE A 47 -3.77 15.80 0.38
C PHE A 47 -4.39 17.19 0.09
N GLY A 48 -5.58 17.47 0.62
CA GLY A 48 -6.29 18.74 0.46
C GLY A 48 -6.10 19.73 1.60
N SER A 49 -5.20 19.47 2.53
CA SER A 49 -4.99 20.30 3.74
C SER A 49 -3.87 21.34 3.63
N GLY A 50 -3.19 21.43 2.47
CA GLY A 50 -2.07 22.34 2.24
C GLY A 50 -2.45 23.81 1.95
N PRO A 51 -1.48 24.76 2.06
CA PRO A 51 -1.71 26.20 1.88
C PRO A 51 -2.20 26.60 0.47
N ASP A 52 -2.03 25.73 -0.52
CA ASP A 52 -2.47 25.90 -1.92
C ASP A 52 -3.64 24.96 -2.30
N ALA A 53 -4.31 24.33 -1.33
CA ALA A 53 -5.36 23.36 -1.61
C ALA A 53 -6.68 24.03 -2.05
N ASP A 54 -6.87 24.12 -3.38
CA ASP A 54 -8.21 24.24 -3.97
C ASP A 54 -8.87 22.84 -3.96
N ASP A 55 -9.60 22.52 -2.89
CA ASP A 55 -10.53 21.37 -2.75
C ASP A 55 -9.98 19.92 -2.73
N GLY A 56 -8.67 19.69 -2.71
CA GLY A 56 -8.04 18.35 -2.71
C GLY A 56 -8.21 17.60 -4.05
N PRO A 57 -7.55 16.42 -4.23
CA PRO A 57 -7.64 15.68 -5.49
C PRO A 57 -9.07 15.21 -5.81
N ARG A 58 -9.40 15.12 -7.11
CA ARG A 58 -10.72 14.66 -7.57
C ARG A 58 -10.63 13.51 -8.57
N GLY A 59 -11.26 12.39 -8.24
CA GLY A 59 -11.26 11.19 -9.08
C GLY A 59 -9.90 10.50 -9.10
N ARG A 60 -9.83 9.38 -9.82
CA ARG A 60 -8.67 8.47 -9.78
C ARG A 60 -7.35 9.15 -10.13
N ASP A 61 -7.28 9.79 -11.29
CA ASP A 61 -5.99 10.20 -11.85
C ASP A 61 -5.31 11.26 -10.96
N GLU A 62 -6.05 12.27 -10.49
CA GLU A 62 -5.54 13.29 -9.55
C GLU A 62 -5.21 12.69 -8.17
N THR A 63 -5.97 11.69 -7.71
CA THR A 63 -5.72 11.02 -6.42
C THR A 63 -4.42 10.23 -6.45
N LEU A 64 -4.20 9.46 -7.51
CA LEU A 64 -2.98 8.66 -7.67
C LEU A 64 -1.77 9.56 -7.88
N GLU A 65 -1.96 10.68 -8.59
CA GLU A 65 -0.94 11.71 -8.75
C GLU A 65 -0.56 12.37 -7.41
N ALA A 66 -1.55 12.74 -6.59
CA ALA A 66 -1.31 13.26 -5.25
C ALA A 66 -0.60 12.24 -4.34
N LEU A 67 -0.97 10.96 -4.43
CA LEU A 67 -0.36 9.89 -3.64
C LEU A 67 1.13 9.73 -3.94
N TRP A 68 1.54 9.52 -5.20
CA TRP A 68 2.96 9.30 -5.51
C TRP A 68 3.80 10.54 -5.22
N ARG A 69 3.24 11.74 -5.43
CA ARG A 69 3.89 13.01 -5.07
C ARG A 69 4.05 13.19 -3.57
N GLY A 70 3.03 12.82 -2.80
CA GLY A 70 3.07 12.81 -1.33
C GLY A 70 4.15 11.86 -0.81
N ILE A 71 4.25 10.65 -1.38
CA ILE A 71 5.32 9.71 -1.07
C ILE A 71 6.68 10.32 -1.39
N ALA A 72 6.85 10.90 -2.58
CA ALA A 72 8.10 11.50 -3.04
C ALA A 72 8.47 12.82 -2.32
N GLY A 73 7.57 13.39 -1.50
CA GLY A 73 7.77 14.68 -0.84
C GLY A 73 7.79 15.88 -1.81
N VAL A 74 7.19 15.78 -3.01
CA VAL A 74 7.25 16.83 -4.05
C VAL A 74 5.90 17.41 -4.49
N ASP A 75 5.82 18.72 -4.72
CA ASP A 75 4.66 19.41 -5.32
C ASP A 75 4.64 19.28 -6.85
N GLY A 76 3.62 19.87 -7.49
CA GLY A 76 3.50 19.90 -8.95
C GLY A 76 4.62 20.63 -9.69
N ASP A 77 5.43 21.43 -8.99
CA ASP A 77 6.61 22.14 -9.51
C ASP A 77 7.94 21.43 -9.13
N GLY A 78 7.88 20.30 -8.41
CA GLY A 78 9.05 19.56 -7.91
C GLY A 78 9.73 20.18 -6.68
N ARG A 79 9.03 21.02 -5.90
CA ARG A 79 9.48 21.53 -4.59
C ARG A 79 8.91 20.68 -3.46
N GLN A 80 9.33 20.89 -2.21
CA GLN A 80 8.73 20.20 -1.06
C GLN A 80 7.20 20.38 -1.02
N ALA A 81 6.43 19.28 -1.03
CA ALA A 81 4.99 19.31 -1.25
C ALA A 81 4.18 19.82 -0.06
N ASP A 82 4.25 19.07 1.03
CA ASP A 82 3.44 19.26 2.22
C ASP A 82 4.36 19.06 3.42
N PRO A 83 4.67 20.11 4.20
CA PRO A 83 5.55 19.97 5.37
C PRO A 83 4.96 19.07 6.46
N ASP A 84 3.67 18.74 6.38
CA ASP A 84 3.01 17.82 7.32
C ASP A 84 3.18 16.34 6.91
N ILE A 85 3.64 16.07 5.67
CA ILE A 85 4.03 14.73 5.22
C ILE A 85 5.53 14.56 5.44
N ALA A 86 5.93 13.51 6.15
CA ALA A 86 7.33 13.26 6.44
C ALA A 86 8.09 12.76 5.20
N ASP A 87 9.18 13.45 4.85
CA ASP A 87 10.04 13.12 3.71
C ASP A 87 10.86 11.82 3.91
N ASP A 88 11.03 11.38 5.15
CA ASP A 88 11.75 10.14 5.53
C ASP A 88 10.80 9.24 6.32
N ALA A 89 9.98 8.48 5.59
CA ALA A 89 8.91 7.65 6.15
C ALA A 89 8.76 6.33 5.39
N ALA A 90 8.19 5.33 6.06
CA ALA A 90 7.79 4.08 5.42
C ALA A 90 6.32 4.11 5.03
N TRP A 91 6.01 3.56 3.86
CA TRP A 91 4.67 3.55 3.26
C TRP A 91 4.26 2.11 2.89
N GLY A 92 3.18 1.61 3.48
CA GLY A 92 2.53 0.38 3.06
C GLY A 92 1.35 0.65 2.15
N LEU A 93 1.37 0.05 0.96
CA LEU A 93 0.34 0.24 -0.06
C LEU A 93 -0.44 -1.07 -0.31
N ASP A 94 -1.78 -1.03 -0.19
CA ASP A 94 -2.65 -2.19 -0.43
C ASP A 94 -2.94 -2.41 -1.94
N PHE A 95 -1.90 -2.69 -2.73
CA PHE A 95 -2.06 -3.21 -4.07
C PHE A 95 -0.84 -4.04 -4.53
N PRO A 96 -1.01 -4.98 -5.47
CA PRO A 96 0.09 -5.78 -5.99
C PRO A 96 1.14 -4.96 -6.75
N PHE A 97 2.41 -5.10 -6.38
CA PHE A 97 3.55 -4.41 -7.01
C PHE A 97 4.08 -5.11 -8.26
N ALA A 98 3.62 -6.32 -8.50
CA ALA A 98 3.98 -7.11 -9.66
C ALA A 98 2.80 -7.94 -10.14
N VAL A 99 3.03 -8.64 -11.25
CA VAL A 99 2.13 -9.62 -11.84
C VAL A 99 2.82 -10.98 -11.85
N PRO A 100 2.14 -12.08 -12.18
CA PRO A 100 2.79 -13.38 -12.28
C PRO A 100 4.00 -13.34 -13.24
N GLY A 101 5.14 -13.90 -12.83
CA GLY A 101 6.37 -13.89 -13.61
C GLY A 101 6.21 -14.52 -14.99
N SER A 102 5.28 -15.46 -15.13
CA SER A 102 4.95 -16.13 -16.39
C SER A 102 4.39 -15.21 -17.49
N ILE A 103 3.95 -13.99 -17.16
CA ILE A 103 3.47 -13.01 -18.14
C ILE A 103 4.37 -11.78 -18.31
N ILE A 104 5.49 -11.72 -17.59
CA ILE A 104 6.48 -10.65 -17.76
C ILE A 104 7.38 -11.03 -18.93
N GLU A 105 7.44 -10.17 -19.95
CA GLU A 105 8.16 -10.43 -21.19
C GLU A 105 9.53 -9.74 -21.19
N ASN A 106 10.61 -10.52 -21.29
CA ASN A 106 11.97 -10.03 -21.53
C ASN A 106 12.56 -9.11 -20.43
N HIS A 107 12.13 -9.26 -19.17
CA HIS A 107 12.72 -8.55 -18.04
C HIS A 107 13.18 -9.54 -16.97
N ASP A 108 14.45 -9.43 -16.60
CA ASP A 108 15.05 -10.16 -15.47
C ASP A 108 15.13 -9.28 -14.20
N GLU A 109 14.86 -7.99 -14.33
CA GLU A 109 14.93 -6.98 -13.27
C GLU A 109 13.58 -6.27 -13.11
N TRP A 110 13.15 -6.08 -11.85
CA TRP A 110 11.84 -5.48 -11.54
C TRP A 110 11.73 -4.02 -11.99
N ASP A 111 12.78 -3.22 -11.82
CA ASP A 111 12.81 -1.81 -12.26
C ASP A 111 12.54 -1.68 -13.76
N ALA A 112 13.12 -2.57 -14.57
CA ALA A 112 12.90 -2.60 -16.01
C ALA A 112 11.45 -2.98 -16.35
N PHE A 113 10.88 -3.95 -15.62
CA PHE A 113 9.47 -4.33 -15.74
C PHE A 113 8.53 -3.14 -15.46
N VAL A 114 8.78 -2.38 -14.38
CA VAL A 114 7.97 -1.22 -13.99
C VAL A 114 8.11 -0.08 -14.99
N ALA A 115 9.34 0.20 -15.43
CA ALA A 115 9.63 1.28 -16.38
C ALA A 115 8.90 1.06 -17.73
N GLU A 116 8.81 -0.19 -18.18
CA GLU A 116 8.15 -0.55 -19.44
C GLU A 116 6.68 -0.99 -19.27
N PHE A 117 6.14 -1.04 -18.06
CA PHE A 117 4.72 -1.35 -17.86
C PHE A 117 3.83 -0.32 -18.58
N PRO A 118 2.69 -0.72 -19.20
CA PRO A 118 2.18 -2.08 -19.36
C PRO A 118 2.74 -2.86 -20.56
N ALA A 119 3.65 -2.28 -21.35
CA ALA A 119 4.25 -2.98 -22.50
C ALA A 119 5.06 -4.22 -22.08
N SER A 120 5.66 -4.20 -20.89
CA SER A 120 6.39 -5.32 -20.29
C SER A 120 5.55 -6.59 -20.07
N VAL A 121 4.22 -6.50 -20.13
CA VAL A 121 3.30 -7.67 -20.07
C VAL A 121 2.66 -7.96 -21.43
N GLY A 122 3.24 -7.46 -22.53
CA GLY A 122 2.79 -7.67 -23.89
C GLY A 122 1.55 -6.87 -24.29
N LEU A 123 1.20 -5.80 -23.56
CA LEU A 123 0.09 -4.91 -23.91
C LEU A 123 0.60 -3.73 -24.75
N GLY A 124 0.13 -3.64 -26.00
CA GLY A 124 0.38 -2.47 -26.85
C GLY A 124 -0.51 -1.29 -26.46
N ASP A 125 -0.20 -0.10 -26.99
CA ASP A 125 -0.95 1.14 -26.71
C ASP A 125 -2.47 1.01 -26.93
N ASP A 126 -2.87 0.26 -27.96
CA ASP A 126 -4.29 0.05 -28.31
C ASP A 126 -5.01 -0.95 -27.38
N ASP A 127 -4.25 -1.81 -26.66
CA ASP A 127 -4.75 -2.86 -25.77
C ASP A 127 -4.45 -2.60 -24.28
N ALA A 128 -3.73 -1.50 -23.98
CA ALA A 128 -3.29 -1.09 -22.65
C ALA A 128 -4.50 -0.80 -21.74
N SER A 129 -4.91 -1.82 -20.99
CA SER A 129 -6.02 -1.75 -20.06
C SER A 129 -5.91 -2.81 -18.97
N PRO A 130 -6.60 -2.61 -17.82
CA PRO A 130 -6.72 -3.65 -16.79
C PRO A 130 -7.32 -4.96 -17.30
N ASP A 131 -8.18 -4.91 -18.31
CA ASP A 131 -8.77 -6.12 -18.92
C ASP A 131 -7.74 -6.90 -19.74
N GLY A 132 -6.92 -6.20 -20.53
CA GLY A 132 -5.81 -6.81 -21.27
C GLY A 132 -4.83 -7.56 -20.36
N LEU A 133 -4.51 -6.98 -19.19
CA LEU A 133 -3.65 -7.64 -18.19
C LEU A 133 -4.22 -8.99 -17.76
N ARG A 134 -5.51 -9.03 -17.43
CA ARG A 134 -6.17 -10.27 -17.03
C ARG A 134 -6.25 -11.27 -18.18
N ASP A 135 -6.51 -10.81 -19.40
CA ASP A 135 -6.61 -11.69 -20.56
C ASP A 135 -5.26 -12.34 -20.86
N ARG A 136 -4.15 -11.60 -20.75
CA ARG A 136 -2.78 -12.13 -20.86
C ARG A 136 -2.47 -13.17 -19.78
N ALA A 137 -2.75 -12.84 -18.53
CA ALA A 137 -2.62 -13.74 -17.37
C ALA A 137 -3.40 -15.04 -17.56
N THR A 138 -4.66 -14.92 -17.99
CA THR A 138 -5.53 -16.07 -18.26
C THR A 138 -4.99 -16.92 -19.42
N ALA A 139 -4.47 -16.29 -20.48
CA ALA A 139 -3.88 -16.99 -21.62
C ALA A 139 -2.58 -17.73 -21.25
N ALA A 140 -1.80 -17.22 -20.30
CA ALA A 140 -0.64 -17.90 -19.74
C ALA A 140 -1.00 -19.00 -18.73
N GLY A 141 -2.24 -19.00 -18.22
CA GLY A 141 -2.73 -20.00 -17.27
C GLY A 141 -2.55 -19.61 -15.80
N GLU A 142 -2.06 -18.41 -15.52
CA GLU A 142 -1.71 -17.94 -14.18
C GLU A 142 -2.20 -16.52 -13.96
N THR A 143 -3.05 -16.33 -12.95
CA THR A 143 -3.55 -15.00 -12.54
C THR A 143 -3.04 -14.56 -11.17
N ALA A 144 -2.40 -15.47 -10.45
CA ALA A 144 -1.83 -15.28 -9.12
C ALA A 144 -0.32 -15.44 -9.19
N ARG A 145 0.40 -14.66 -8.38
CA ARG A 145 1.84 -14.84 -8.13
C ARG A 145 2.06 -16.00 -7.16
N ALA A 146 3.27 -16.53 -7.10
CA ALA A 146 3.69 -17.49 -6.08
C ALA A 146 3.46 -16.92 -4.67
N VAL A 147 3.73 -15.63 -4.46
CA VAL A 147 3.53 -14.95 -3.17
C VAL A 147 2.07 -14.74 -2.77
N ASP A 148 1.13 -14.90 -3.70
CA ASP A 148 -0.30 -14.81 -3.37
C ASP A 148 -0.82 -16.07 -2.63
N ALA A 149 -0.01 -17.14 -2.54
CA ALA A 149 -0.38 -18.42 -1.95
C ALA A 149 -0.82 -18.34 -0.46
N GLY A 150 -0.46 -17.28 0.24
CA GLY A 150 -0.91 -16.95 1.61
C GLY A 150 -2.40 -16.53 1.72
N GLY A 151 -3.14 -16.55 0.61
CA GLY A 151 -4.55 -16.19 0.57
C GLY A 151 -4.80 -14.72 0.20
N ALA A 152 -3.80 -14.07 -0.41
CA ALA A 152 -3.99 -12.80 -1.11
C ALA A 152 -4.83 -13.02 -2.37
N LYS A 153 -5.47 -11.94 -2.83
CA LYS A 153 -6.24 -12.01 -4.08
C LYS A 153 -5.28 -12.01 -5.27
N PRO A 154 -5.50 -12.86 -6.29
CA PRO A 154 -4.62 -12.94 -7.46
C PRO A 154 -4.39 -11.57 -8.12
N ALA A 155 -3.14 -11.17 -8.33
CA ALA A 155 -2.77 -9.84 -8.83
C ALA A 155 -3.40 -9.48 -10.18
N ALA A 156 -3.57 -10.45 -11.09
CA ALA A 156 -4.26 -10.27 -12.38
C ALA A 156 -5.72 -10.77 -12.36
N GLY A 157 -6.27 -10.97 -11.16
CA GLY A 157 -7.64 -11.42 -10.93
C GLY A 157 -8.69 -10.38 -11.33
N TRP A 158 -9.96 -10.78 -11.34
CA TRP A 158 -11.07 -9.96 -11.85
C TRP A 158 -11.17 -8.55 -11.25
N LEU A 159 -10.95 -8.42 -9.94
CA LEU A 159 -10.98 -7.13 -9.24
C LEU A 159 -9.58 -6.52 -9.15
N MET A 160 -8.58 -7.31 -8.74
CA MET A 160 -7.23 -6.82 -8.48
C MET A 160 -6.54 -6.24 -9.71
N LYS A 161 -6.84 -6.73 -10.93
CA LYS A 161 -6.26 -6.20 -12.17
C LYS A 161 -6.33 -4.67 -12.27
N TYR A 162 -7.39 -4.03 -11.74
CA TYR A 162 -7.51 -2.58 -11.75
C TYR A 162 -6.54 -1.92 -10.77
N LEU A 163 -6.41 -2.47 -9.55
CA LEU A 163 -5.49 -1.98 -8.54
C LEU A 163 -4.05 -2.16 -9.00
N THR A 164 -3.69 -3.37 -9.44
CA THR A 164 -2.36 -3.70 -9.98
C THR A 164 -1.99 -2.82 -11.16
N TYR A 165 -2.87 -2.70 -12.17
CA TYR A 165 -2.58 -1.89 -13.36
C TYR A 165 -2.36 -0.42 -13.01
N HIS A 166 -3.24 0.18 -12.22
CA HIS A 166 -3.14 1.61 -11.91
C HIS A 166 -2.09 1.91 -10.84
N GLY A 167 -1.88 1.02 -9.87
CA GLY A 167 -0.84 1.16 -8.86
C GLY A 167 0.55 1.11 -9.48
N ILE A 168 0.82 0.14 -10.36
CA ILE A 168 2.10 0.07 -11.08
C ILE A 168 2.26 1.28 -12.01
N GLU A 169 1.30 1.53 -12.91
CA GLU A 169 1.46 2.57 -13.94
C GLU A 169 1.44 4.00 -13.40
N ARG A 170 0.67 4.28 -12.35
CA ARG A 170 0.41 5.66 -11.89
C ARG A 170 1.11 5.99 -10.57
N VAL A 171 1.57 5.01 -9.81
CA VAL A 171 2.22 5.24 -8.51
C VAL A 171 3.66 4.72 -8.52
N LEU A 172 3.89 3.43 -8.76
CA LEU A 172 5.24 2.87 -8.69
C LEU A 172 6.14 3.36 -9.83
N LYS A 173 5.63 3.40 -11.06
CA LYS A 173 6.39 3.83 -12.23
C LYS A 173 6.99 5.24 -12.10
N PRO A 174 6.25 6.29 -11.71
CA PRO A 174 6.87 7.60 -11.47
C PRO A 174 7.86 7.58 -10.30
N LEU A 175 7.57 6.86 -9.20
CA LEU A 175 8.50 6.76 -8.06
C LEU A 175 9.84 6.13 -8.45
N VAL A 176 9.79 5.02 -9.21
CA VAL A 176 10.98 4.29 -9.69
C VAL A 176 11.73 5.11 -10.75
N ALA A 177 11.02 5.74 -11.68
CA ALA A 177 11.64 6.53 -12.74
C ALA A 177 12.44 7.73 -12.19
N ASP A 178 11.93 8.37 -11.14
CA ASP A 178 12.57 9.53 -10.51
C ASP A 178 13.56 9.14 -9.40
N GLY A 179 13.58 7.87 -8.98
CA GLY A 179 14.36 7.41 -7.83
C GLY A 179 13.91 8.06 -6.51
N SER A 180 12.64 8.42 -6.42
CA SER A 180 12.08 9.22 -5.31
C SER A 180 11.69 8.40 -4.08
N ALA A 181 11.68 7.07 -4.19
CA ALA A 181 11.44 6.13 -3.10
C ALA A 181 12.15 4.80 -3.36
N THR A 182 12.47 4.06 -2.29
CA THR A 182 12.95 2.67 -2.40
C THR A 182 11.79 1.70 -2.24
N VAL A 183 11.57 0.83 -3.22
CA VAL A 183 10.47 -0.15 -3.21
C VAL A 183 10.97 -1.52 -2.75
N VAL A 184 10.64 -1.92 -1.52
CA VAL A 184 11.11 -3.19 -0.93
C VAL A 184 10.12 -4.34 -1.18
N PRO A 185 10.59 -5.60 -1.31
CA PRO A 185 11.99 -6.04 -1.35
C PRO A 185 12.64 -5.92 -2.75
N MET A 186 11.93 -5.33 -3.74
CA MET A 186 12.39 -5.31 -5.14
C MET A 186 13.70 -4.53 -5.31
N GLN A 187 13.93 -3.55 -4.45
CA GLN A 187 15.12 -2.71 -4.38
C GLN A 187 15.71 -2.78 -2.97
N SER A 188 17.04 -2.72 -2.85
CA SER A 188 17.68 -2.77 -1.54
C SER A 188 17.75 -1.38 -0.92
N VAL A 189 17.43 -1.30 0.37
CA VAL A 189 17.59 -0.07 1.16
C VAL A 189 19.06 0.37 1.15
N GLY A 190 19.32 1.61 0.74
CA GLY A 190 20.66 2.20 0.68
C GLY A 190 21.41 2.05 -0.65
N GLU A 191 20.86 1.38 -1.67
CA GLU A 191 21.45 1.36 -3.03
C GLU A 191 21.45 2.75 -3.69
N HIS A 192 20.54 3.63 -3.28
CA HIS A 192 20.30 4.93 -3.90
C HIS A 192 20.88 6.14 -3.13
N GLY A 193 21.66 5.93 -2.05
CA GLY A 193 22.18 7.00 -1.19
C GLY A 193 21.27 7.33 0.01
N ASP A 194 21.70 8.22 0.92
CA ASP A 194 21.09 8.50 2.24
C ASP A 194 19.55 8.69 2.23
N ALA A 195 18.91 8.22 3.33
CA ALA A 195 17.53 8.40 3.82
C ALA A 195 16.50 9.06 2.88
N GLY A 196 15.55 8.26 2.43
CA GLY A 196 14.37 8.67 1.68
C GLY A 196 13.23 7.67 1.92
N PRO A 197 12.03 7.94 1.40
CA PRO A 197 10.86 7.15 1.72
C PRO A 197 11.02 5.70 1.22
N VAL A 198 10.57 4.76 2.06
CA VAL A 198 10.52 3.34 1.71
C VAL A 198 9.07 2.96 1.43
N VAL A 199 8.84 2.20 0.38
CA VAL A 199 7.51 1.76 -0.06
C VAL A 199 7.47 0.24 -0.08
N MET A 200 6.40 -0.35 0.44
CA MET A 200 6.22 -1.80 0.50
C MET A 200 4.78 -2.22 0.17
N GLU A 201 4.63 -3.38 -0.45
CA GLU A 201 3.33 -3.98 -0.69
C GLU A 201 2.81 -4.58 0.62
N VAL A 202 1.63 -4.15 1.06
CA VAL A 202 0.97 -4.73 2.24
C VAL A 202 -0.38 -5.32 1.86
N TYR A 203 -0.91 -6.22 2.68
CA TYR A 203 -2.25 -6.77 2.46
C TYR A 203 -3.03 -6.83 3.78
N PRO A 204 -3.91 -5.85 4.06
CA PRO A 204 -4.68 -5.76 5.31
C PRO A 204 -5.43 -7.05 5.67
N GLY A 205 -6.04 -7.70 4.68
CA GLY A 205 -6.74 -8.95 4.87
C GLY A 205 -5.83 -10.12 5.28
N GLY A 206 -4.55 -10.07 4.90
CA GLY A 206 -3.50 -11.02 5.27
C GLY A 206 -2.99 -10.75 6.68
N THR A 207 -2.63 -9.49 6.97
CA THR A 207 -2.25 -9.01 8.31
C THR A 207 -3.27 -9.39 9.38
N LEU A 208 -4.57 -9.12 9.14
CA LEU A 208 -5.63 -9.54 10.06
C LEU A 208 -5.76 -11.06 10.18
N GLY A 209 -5.41 -11.80 9.13
CA GLY A 209 -5.35 -13.26 9.16
C GLY A 209 -4.25 -13.77 10.11
N GLU A 210 -3.08 -13.15 10.08
CA GLU A 210 -1.96 -13.48 10.97
C GLU A 210 -2.26 -13.10 12.42
N LEU A 211 -2.77 -11.89 12.65
CA LEU A 211 -3.22 -11.48 13.99
C LEU A 211 -4.31 -12.43 14.52
N SER A 212 -5.22 -12.92 13.66
CA SER A 212 -6.21 -13.93 14.07
C SER A 212 -5.54 -15.20 14.60
N CYS A 213 -4.45 -15.66 13.99
CA CYS A 213 -3.68 -16.79 14.49
C CYS A 213 -2.97 -16.50 15.82
N GLU A 214 -2.44 -15.27 15.99
CA GLU A 214 -1.78 -14.84 17.23
C GLU A 214 -2.75 -14.73 18.41
N PHE A 215 -3.98 -14.27 18.15
CA PHE A 215 -5.02 -14.01 19.16
C PHE A 215 -6.15 -15.06 19.18
N ASP A 216 -5.83 -16.33 18.90
CA ASP A 216 -6.75 -17.49 19.00
C ASP A 216 -8.14 -17.29 18.33
N GLY A 217 -8.13 -16.66 17.15
CA GLY A 217 -9.32 -16.43 16.33
C GLY A 217 -10.14 -15.19 16.70
N ALA A 218 -9.65 -14.31 17.58
CA ALA A 218 -10.35 -13.10 17.98
C ALA A 218 -10.52 -12.07 16.83
N VAL A 219 -9.60 -12.08 15.86
CA VAL A 219 -9.60 -11.19 14.69
C VAL A 219 -10.39 -11.81 13.54
N ASN A 220 -11.19 -11.00 12.84
CA ASN A 220 -12.13 -11.47 11.82
C ASN A 220 -11.86 -10.85 10.45
N ARG A 221 -11.59 -11.71 9.44
CA ARG A 221 -11.41 -11.32 8.04
C ARG A 221 -12.72 -10.95 7.31
N ASN A 222 -13.88 -11.25 7.91
CA ASN A 222 -15.20 -10.87 7.40
C ASN A 222 -15.70 -9.58 8.07
N TYR A 223 -14.93 -8.50 7.96
CA TYR A 223 -15.23 -7.21 8.58
C TYR A 223 -15.79 -6.17 7.60
N LYS A 224 -15.72 -6.43 6.29
CA LYS A 224 -16.26 -5.54 5.25
C LYS A 224 -17.78 -5.64 5.17
N GLY A 225 -18.46 -4.49 5.10
CA GLY A 225 -19.92 -4.41 5.03
C GLY A 225 -20.58 -3.47 6.02
N THR A 226 -21.91 -3.38 5.96
CA THR A 226 -22.73 -2.36 6.65
C THR A 226 -23.59 -2.92 7.79
N THR A 227 -23.42 -4.20 8.15
CA THR A 227 -24.20 -4.83 9.21
C THR A 227 -23.61 -4.58 10.60
N ASP A 228 -24.41 -4.76 11.66
CA ASP A 228 -23.91 -4.71 13.03
C ASP A 228 -22.83 -5.77 13.31
N ALA A 229 -22.84 -6.88 12.56
CA ALA A 229 -21.80 -7.89 12.67
C ALA A 229 -20.47 -7.39 12.11
N ASP A 230 -20.51 -6.69 10.98
CA ASP A 230 -19.32 -6.09 10.35
C ASP A 230 -18.72 -5.02 11.27
N LEU A 231 -19.55 -4.15 11.87
CA LEU A 231 -19.12 -3.18 12.87
C LEU A 231 -18.48 -3.84 14.10
N ARG A 232 -19.07 -4.92 14.63
CA ARG A 232 -18.47 -5.67 15.75
C ARG A 232 -17.13 -6.28 15.36
N ASN A 233 -17.02 -6.83 14.15
CA ASN A 233 -15.77 -7.41 13.65
C ASN A 233 -14.69 -6.34 13.51
N ARG A 234 -15.01 -5.16 12.98
CA ARG A 234 -14.05 -4.03 12.92
C ARG A 234 -13.57 -3.59 14.30
N ARG A 235 -14.48 -3.51 15.28
CA ARG A 235 -14.09 -3.21 16.68
C ARG A 235 -13.19 -4.27 17.30
N ASN A 236 -13.50 -5.55 17.11
CA ASN A 236 -12.62 -6.62 17.58
C ASN A 236 -11.23 -6.56 16.93
N ASN A 237 -11.17 -6.21 15.64
CA ASN A 237 -9.90 -6.05 14.94
C ASN A 237 -9.10 -4.85 15.50
N LEU A 238 -9.77 -3.73 15.84
CA LEU A 238 -9.16 -2.58 16.50
C LEU A 238 -8.66 -2.91 17.91
N ASP A 239 -9.42 -3.69 18.69
CA ASP A 239 -9.00 -4.16 20.00
C ASP A 239 -7.73 -5.02 19.89
N ALA A 240 -7.65 -5.91 18.90
CA ALA A 240 -6.46 -6.73 18.66
C ALA A 240 -5.25 -5.90 18.20
N LEU A 241 -5.45 -4.88 17.37
CA LEU A 241 -4.40 -3.93 17.00
C LEU A 241 -3.88 -3.17 18.22
N ALA A 242 -4.78 -2.77 19.12
CA ALA A 242 -4.39 -2.13 20.37
C ALA A 242 -3.59 -3.07 21.28
N GLU A 243 -4.00 -4.34 21.40
CA GLU A 243 -3.21 -5.37 22.10
C GLU A 243 -1.83 -5.62 21.44
N ALA A 244 -1.71 -5.39 20.13
CA ALA A 244 -0.48 -5.51 19.37
C ALA A 244 0.40 -4.23 19.39
N GLY A 245 -0.02 -3.17 20.11
CA GLY A 245 0.76 -1.94 20.30
C GLY A 245 0.37 -0.77 19.39
N VAL A 246 -0.85 -0.76 18.86
CA VAL A 246 -1.41 0.39 18.15
C VAL A 246 -2.22 1.29 19.10
N GLU A 247 -1.82 2.56 19.21
CA GLU A 247 -2.58 3.59 19.90
C GLU A 247 -3.29 4.51 18.92
N PHE A 248 -4.43 5.07 19.33
CA PHE A 248 -5.12 6.13 18.58
C PHE A 248 -4.93 7.46 19.31
N GLY A 249 -4.34 8.43 18.62
CA GLY A 249 -4.21 9.80 19.07
C GLY A 249 -5.54 10.57 19.05
N ASP A 250 -5.45 11.84 19.38
CA ASP A 250 -6.52 12.82 19.25
C ASP A 250 -6.09 13.83 18.18
N ASP A 251 -6.82 13.87 17.07
CA ASP A 251 -6.60 14.83 15.98
C ASP A 251 -7.51 16.07 16.10
N GLY A 252 -8.25 16.20 17.20
CA GLY A 252 -9.09 17.35 17.50
C GLY A 252 -10.44 17.34 16.78
N ASP A 253 -10.75 16.30 16.01
CA ASP A 253 -12.05 16.12 15.36
C ASP A 253 -13.12 15.59 16.32
N ASP A 254 -14.39 15.90 16.03
CA ASP A 254 -15.54 15.41 16.82
C ASP A 254 -15.66 13.88 16.80
N CYS A 255 -15.17 13.23 15.74
CA CYS A 255 -15.13 11.78 15.58
C CYS A 255 -13.70 11.28 15.78
N SER A 256 -13.49 10.46 16.81
CA SER A 256 -12.17 9.89 17.10
C SER A 256 -11.65 9.06 15.93
N LEU A 257 -10.32 8.97 15.81
CA LEU A 257 -9.66 8.12 14.81
C LEU A 257 -10.12 6.65 14.92
N HIS A 258 -10.27 6.16 16.15
CA HIS A 258 -10.79 4.83 16.45
C HIS A 258 -12.23 4.63 15.90
N GLU A 259 -13.11 5.61 16.12
CA GLU A 259 -14.50 5.52 15.64
C GLU A 259 -14.59 5.64 14.11
N ARG A 260 -13.75 6.44 13.46
CA ARG A 260 -13.63 6.44 12.00
C ARG A 260 -13.28 5.06 11.47
N ALA A 261 -12.20 4.46 11.97
CA ALA A 261 -11.78 3.11 11.57
C ALA A 261 -12.85 2.04 11.88
N ALA A 262 -13.58 2.17 12.99
CA ALA A 262 -14.66 1.22 13.32
C ALA A 262 -15.85 1.32 12.34
N HIS A 263 -16.10 2.49 11.77
CA HIS A 263 -17.30 2.76 10.96
C HIS A 263 -17.08 2.68 9.45
N ASP A 264 -15.83 2.69 8.98
CA ASP A 264 -15.46 2.63 7.57
C ASP A 264 -14.41 1.52 7.36
N ASP A 265 -14.70 0.54 6.52
CA ASP A 265 -13.81 -0.60 6.29
C ASP A 265 -12.57 -0.24 5.48
N ASP A 266 -12.63 0.77 4.62
CA ASP A 266 -11.48 1.28 3.88
C ASP A 266 -10.57 2.09 4.83
N ALA A 267 -11.16 2.82 5.78
CA ALA A 267 -10.39 3.48 6.85
C ALA A 267 -9.70 2.48 7.79
N LEU A 268 -10.35 1.37 8.15
CA LEU A 268 -9.70 0.30 8.92
C LEU A 268 -8.53 -0.31 8.14
N ASP A 269 -8.69 -0.56 6.84
CA ASP A 269 -7.65 -1.15 6.01
C ASP A 269 -6.40 -0.26 5.94
N ALA A 270 -6.57 1.06 5.89
CA ALA A 270 -5.45 2.00 5.99
C ALA A 270 -4.71 1.90 7.34
N VAL A 271 -5.43 1.73 8.46
CA VAL A 271 -4.80 1.51 9.79
C VAL A 271 -4.05 0.18 9.84
N VAL A 272 -4.64 -0.88 9.30
CA VAL A 272 -3.99 -2.20 9.25
C VAL A 272 -2.76 -2.15 8.35
N ALA A 273 -2.82 -1.45 7.22
CA ALA A 273 -1.67 -1.20 6.34
C ALA A 273 -0.55 -0.47 7.09
N ALA A 274 -0.88 0.55 7.91
CA ALA A 274 0.11 1.27 8.71
C ALA A 274 0.75 0.36 9.77
N PHE A 275 -0.05 -0.51 10.41
CA PHE A 275 0.44 -1.50 11.36
C PHE A 275 1.39 -2.51 10.69
N ALA A 276 1.04 -3.05 9.53
CA ALA A 276 1.91 -3.95 8.77
C ALA A 276 3.23 -3.25 8.39
N THR A 277 3.16 -2.01 7.94
CA THR A 277 4.33 -1.19 7.61
C THR A 277 5.24 -1.00 8.83
N TRP A 278 4.67 -0.58 9.96
CA TRP A 278 5.40 -0.42 11.20
C TRP A 278 6.04 -1.72 11.69
N ARG A 279 5.29 -2.83 11.66
CA ARG A 279 5.77 -4.15 12.08
C ARG A 279 7.00 -4.59 11.28
N ASN A 280 7.02 -4.29 9.98
CA ASN A 280 8.10 -4.67 9.07
C ASN A 280 9.20 -3.60 8.91
N THR A 281 9.18 -2.53 9.72
CA THR A 281 10.22 -1.49 9.75
C THR A 281 10.97 -1.44 11.08
N ARG A 282 10.70 -2.40 11.99
CA ARG A 282 11.31 -2.43 13.33
C ARG A 282 12.80 -2.81 13.30
N SER A 283 13.27 -3.45 12.23
CA SER A 283 14.68 -3.74 12.02
C SER A 283 15.01 -3.82 10.52
N ASP A 284 16.28 -3.56 10.16
CA ASP A 284 16.72 -3.65 8.76
C ASP A 284 16.50 -5.05 8.15
N ALA A 285 16.55 -6.09 9.00
CA ALA A 285 16.32 -7.47 8.59
C ALA A 285 14.85 -7.76 8.23
N ASP A 286 13.93 -6.85 8.60
CA ASP A 286 12.50 -6.97 8.29
C ASP A 286 12.18 -6.40 6.89
N PHE A 287 13.09 -5.69 6.24
CA PHE A 287 13.00 -5.31 4.81
C PHE A 287 13.47 -6.42 3.87
N ASP A 288 14.27 -7.37 4.38
CA ASP A 288 14.62 -8.55 3.63
C ASP A 288 13.41 -9.49 3.66
N ALA A 289 12.94 -9.88 2.49
CA ALA A 289 11.94 -10.93 2.38
C ALA A 289 12.42 -12.20 3.11
N PRO A 290 11.51 -13.05 3.63
CA PRO A 290 11.82 -14.11 4.58
C PRO A 290 12.95 -15.04 4.11
N ALA A 291 13.58 -15.81 5.02
CA ALA A 291 14.79 -16.58 4.73
C ALA A 291 14.67 -17.64 3.60
N ASP A 292 13.46 -17.94 3.12
CA ASP A 292 13.14 -18.77 1.97
C ASP A 292 12.85 -17.98 0.67
N TYR A 293 12.85 -16.65 0.72
CA TYR A 293 12.89 -15.76 -0.42
C TYR A 293 14.15 -16.03 -1.22
N ASP A 294 13.96 -16.45 -2.47
CA ASP A 294 15.05 -16.54 -3.43
C ASP A 294 15.11 -15.24 -4.23
N PRO A 295 16.01 -14.29 -3.89
CA PRO A 295 16.19 -13.05 -4.65
C PRO A 295 16.73 -13.30 -6.08
N ASN A 296 17.05 -14.55 -6.43
CA ASN A 296 17.44 -14.95 -7.78
C ASN A 296 16.40 -15.90 -8.43
N GLY A 297 15.24 -16.10 -7.79
CA GLY A 297 14.15 -16.95 -8.25
C GLY A 297 12.92 -16.15 -8.71
N GLU A 298 11.77 -16.81 -8.84
CA GLU A 298 10.51 -16.18 -9.27
C GLU A 298 10.08 -15.01 -8.35
N HIS A 299 10.54 -15.01 -7.09
CA HIS A 299 10.26 -13.97 -6.10
C HIS A 299 10.99 -12.64 -6.34
N ALA A 300 12.08 -12.65 -7.12
CA ALA A 300 12.83 -11.42 -7.46
C ALA A 300 11.99 -10.42 -8.27
N ILE A 301 11.02 -10.92 -9.03
CA ILE A 301 10.14 -10.12 -9.88
C ILE A 301 8.72 -10.06 -9.32
N GLU A 302 8.24 -11.14 -8.70
CA GLU A 302 6.88 -11.18 -8.13
C GLU A 302 6.76 -10.50 -6.76
N GLY A 303 7.88 -10.31 -6.06
CA GLY A 303 7.97 -9.54 -4.83
C GLY A 303 7.68 -10.33 -3.56
N TYR A 304 7.21 -9.61 -2.56
CA TYR A 304 6.75 -10.13 -1.27
C TYR A 304 5.61 -9.24 -0.75
N ILE A 305 4.70 -9.82 0.02
CA ILE A 305 3.58 -9.11 0.66
C ILE A 305 3.89 -9.02 2.15
N TYR A 306 4.08 -7.81 2.66
CA TYR A 306 4.33 -7.57 4.07
C TYR A 306 3.03 -7.59 4.87
N SER A 307 3.04 -8.27 6.02
CA SER A 307 1.88 -8.47 6.90
C SER A 307 2.13 -8.00 8.32
#